data_AF-A0A9D2UN98-F1
#
_entry.id   AF-A0A9D2UN98-F1
#
_cell.length_a   1.000
_cell.length_b   1.000
_cell.length_c   1.000
_cell.angle_alpha   90.00
_cell.angle_beta   90.00
_cell.angle_gamma   90.00
#
_symmetry.space_group_name_H-M   'P 1'
#
loop_
_entity.id
_entity.type
_entity.pdbx_description
1 polymer ?
#
loop_
_entity_poly.entity_id
_entity_poly.type
_entity_poly.pdbx_seq_one_letter_code
_entity_poly.pdbx_strand_id
1 'polypeptide(L)'
;PEPVEDDDHFDAKLDWLTEHPVPLVSLTFNLPTAEAVDRLHAVGTQVVATVTSVPEARAAAEVGVDGLIVQGPRAGGHSGTADPTRTVEDRATAELVRDILAEVDLPVAAGGGVDGEAMVGDLLEAGASAVVVGTLLLRSDEAGTAPTHRAALASDEFADTQLTRAFTGRPARALVNDFVRKFDPVAVDAYPAVHHLTKEFRAAAKKADDPHGLHLWAGTGYRGARDGSAETIVKDLGSRFARE
;
A
#
# COMPACT_ATOMS: atom_id res chain seq x y z
N PRO A 1 -3.07 23.63 -16.22
CA PRO A 1 -2.58 24.06 -14.89
C PRO A 1 -1.08 23.77 -14.82
N GLU A 2 -0.31 24.56 -14.09
CA GLU A 2 1.12 24.27 -13.87
C GLU A 2 1.27 23.02 -12.97
N PRO A 3 2.22 22.11 -13.27
CA PRO A 3 2.52 20.98 -12.39
C PRO A 3 2.93 21.43 -11.00
N VAL A 4 2.38 20.77 -9.97
CA VAL A 4 2.77 20.99 -8.57
C VAL A 4 3.61 19.81 -8.12
N GLU A 5 4.80 20.12 -7.59
CA GLU A 5 5.71 19.15 -6.98
C GLU A 5 5.91 19.51 -5.51
N ASP A 6 5.98 18.49 -4.66
CA ASP A 6 6.29 18.59 -3.23
C ASP A 6 6.89 17.27 -2.73
N ASP A 7 7.52 17.33 -1.55
CA ASP A 7 8.11 16.19 -0.85
C ASP A 7 7.25 15.72 0.32
N ASP A 8 5.98 16.14 0.36
CA ASP A 8 5.06 15.91 1.49
C ASP A 8 5.67 16.29 2.85
N HIS A 9 6.46 17.39 2.91
CA HIS A 9 7.08 17.92 4.12
C HIS A 9 7.97 16.90 4.86
N PHE A 10 8.76 16.12 4.11
CA PHE A 10 9.54 15.00 4.63
C PHE A 10 10.42 15.39 5.83
N ASP A 11 11.25 16.42 5.69
CA ASP A 11 12.18 16.84 6.74
C ASP A 11 11.46 17.29 8.02
N ALA A 12 10.36 18.04 7.88
CA ALA A 12 9.59 18.51 9.03
C ALA A 12 8.91 17.35 9.78
N LYS A 13 8.46 16.31 9.07
CA LYS A 13 7.92 15.08 9.69
C LYS A 13 9.01 14.30 10.40
N LEU A 14 10.20 14.20 9.81
CA LEU A 14 11.34 13.53 10.41
C LEU A 14 11.78 14.26 11.69
N ASP A 15 11.89 15.58 11.67
CA ASP A 15 12.16 16.41 12.85
C ASP A 15 11.15 16.12 13.97
N TRP A 16 9.86 16.14 13.64
CA TRP A 16 8.80 15.87 14.61
C TRP A 16 8.89 14.47 15.21
N LEU A 17 9.18 13.44 14.40
CA LEU A 17 9.34 12.06 14.85
C LEU A 17 10.60 11.87 15.72
N THR A 18 11.65 12.66 15.50
CA THR A 18 12.82 12.64 16.39
C THR A 18 12.53 13.31 17.74
N GLU A 19 11.67 14.33 17.77
CA GLU A 19 11.24 14.95 19.03
C GLU A 19 10.19 14.11 19.78
N HIS A 20 9.40 13.32 19.05
CA HIS A 20 8.28 12.52 19.55
C HIS A 20 8.42 11.07 19.07
N PRO A 21 9.38 10.30 19.62
CA PRO A 21 9.70 8.97 19.12
C PRO A 21 8.50 8.03 19.20
N VAL A 22 8.33 7.26 18.14
CA VAL A 22 7.34 6.17 18.03
C VAL A 22 8.06 4.83 17.93
N PRO A 23 7.40 3.69 18.23
CA PRO A 23 8.08 2.40 18.18
C PRO A 23 8.60 2.04 16.78
N LEU A 24 7.88 2.45 15.72
CA LEU A 24 8.14 2.04 14.35
C LEU A 24 7.69 3.12 13.36
N VAL A 25 8.53 3.41 12.37
CA VAL A 25 8.24 4.23 11.20
C VAL A 25 8.35 3.36 9.95
N SER A 26 7.33 3.43 9.09
CA SER A 26 7.35 2.76 7.79
C SER A 26 7.38 3.78 6.66
N LEU A 27 8.17 3.51 5.61
CA LEU A 27 8.29 4.38 4.44
C LEU A 27 7.77 3.69 3.17
N THR A 28 7.30 4.50 2.21
CA THR A 28 6.83 4.08 0.90
C THR A 28 7.26 5.08 -0.17
N PHE A 29 7.22 4.66 -1.44
CA PHE A 29 7.56 5.42 -2.65
C PHE A 29 9.03 5.70 -2.92
N ASN A 30 9.92 5.44 -1.97
CA ASN A 30 11.37 5.29 -2.15
C ASN A 30 11.97 4.70 -0.86
N LEU A 31 13.28 4.49 -0.84
CA LEU A 31 14.03 4.21 0.38
C LEU A 31 14.36 5.51 1.14
N PRO A 32 14.38 5.50 2.49
CA PRO A 32 14.96 6.60 3.26
C PRO A 32 16.44 6.78 2.94
N THR A 33 16.99 7.95 3.25
CA THR A 33 18.45 8.11 3.32
C THR A 33 18.99 7.42 4.57
N ALA A 34 20.25 6.97 4.55
CA ALA A 34 20.90 6.41 5.74
C ALA A 34 20.88 7.40 6.92
N GLU A 35 21.05 8.71 6.65
CA GLU A 35 20.94 9.76 7.67
C GLU A 35 19.54 9.80 8.31
N ALA A 36 18.47 9.67 7.53
CA ALA A 36 17.12 9.64 8.09
C ALA A 36 16.90 8.40 8.96
N VAL A 37 17.47 7.26 8.57
CA VAL A 37 17.44 6.03 9.39
C VAL A 37 18.21 6.24 10.70
N ASP A 38 19.45 6.73 10.63
CA ASP A 38 20.30 7.00 11.80
C ASP A 38 19.63 7.95 12.79
N ARG A 39 18.95 9.00 12.30
CA ARG A 39 18.20 9.96 13.12
C ARG A 39 17.06 9.30 13.89
N LEU A 40 16.31 8.39 13.27
CA LEU A 40 15.22 7.65 13.92
C LEU A 40 15.76 6.61 14.90
N HIS A 41 16.83 5.90 14.53
CA HIS A 41 17.52 4.96 15.41
C HIS A 41 18.07 5.64 16.67
N ALA A 42 18.60 6.86 16.56
CA ALA A 42 19.13 7.64 17.68
C ALA A 42 18.08 7.93 18.78
N VAL A 43 16.79 7.87 18.43
CA VAL A 43 15.67 8.07 19.37
C VAL A 43 14.92 6.77 19.69
N GLY A 44 15.45 5.63 19.27
CA GLY A 44 14.90 4.30 19.56
C GLY A 44 13.73 3.88 18.66
N THR A 45 13.52 4.56 17.54
CA THR A 45 12.48 4.23 16.57
C THR A 45 13.00 3.23 15.54
N GLN A 46 12.30 2.11 15.35
CA GLN A 46 12.61 1.16 14.27
C GLN A 46 12.13 1.70 12.92
N VAL A 47 12.85 1.39 11.85
CA VAL A 47 12.55 1.82 10.49
C VAL A 47 12.32 0.62 9.60
N VAL A 48 11.18 0.59 8.90
CA VAL A 48 10.89 -0.42 7.87
C VAL A 48 10.57 0.23 6.53
N ALA A 49 10.98 -0.41 5.44
CA ALA A 49 10.76 0.11 4.10
C ALA A 49 9.84 -0.80 3.27
N THR A 50 8.90 -0.19 2.55
CA THR A 50 8.14 -0.90 1.52
C THR A 50 9.05 -1.23 0.35
N VAL A 51 9.08 -2.49 -0.05
CA VAL A 51 9.81 -2.97 -1.23
C VAL A 51 8.92 -3.84 -2.09
N THR A 52 9.20 -3.84 -3.39
CA THR A 52 8.40 -4.48 -4.43
C THR A 52 9.25 -5.31 -5.40
N SER A 53 10.55 -5.45 -5.11
CA SER A 53 11.50 -6.25 -5.88
C SER A 53 12.73 -6.62 -5.05
N VAL A 54 13.47 -7.64 -5.49
CA VAL A 54 14.75 -8.05 -4.88
C VAL A 54 15.80 -6.92 -4.88
N PRO A 55 16.02 -6.16 -5.98
CA PRO A 55 16.95 -5.03 -5.95
C PRO A 55 16.59 -3.96 -4.92
N GLU A 56 15.30 -3.65 -4.76
CA GLU A 56 14.84 -2.71 -3.73
C GLU A 56 15.10 -3.25 -2.32
N ALA A 57 14.90 -4.55 -2.08
CA ALA A 57 15.18 -5.18 -0.79
C ALA A 57 16.68 -5.14 -0.43
N ARG A 58 17.57 -5.43 -1.38
CA ARG A 58 19.02 -5.31 -1.17
C ARG A 58 19.43 -3.87 -0.85
N ALA A 59 18.92 -2.91 -1.62
CA ALA A 59 19.18 -1.49 -1.38
C ALA A 59 18.64 -1.02 -0.02
N ALA A 60 17.47 -1.50 0.41
CA ALA A 60 16.93 -1.21 1.74
C ALA A 60 17.83 -1.75 2.86
N ALA A 61 18.36 -2.97 2.69
CA ALA A 61 19.30 -3.56 3.63
C ALA A 61 20.61 -2.77 3.71
N GLU A 62 21.13 -2.28 2.59
CA GLU A 62 22.33 -1.42 2.55
C GLU A 62 22.12 -0.08 3.25
N VAL A 63 20.90 0.48 3.18
CA VAL A 63 20.52 1.70 3.90
C VAL A 63 20.44 1.49 5.42
N GLY A 64 20.29 0.23 5.88
CA GLY A 64 20.29 -0.12 7.30
C GLY A 64 18.91 -0.14 7.96
N VAL A 65 17.83 -0.37 7.20
CA VAL A 65 16.49 -0.52 7.81
C VAL A 65 16.37 -1.79 8.66
N ASP A 66 15.47 -1.80 9.63
CA ASP A 66 15.26 -2.92 10.57
C ASP A 66 14.40 -4.04 9.99
N GLY A 67 13.69 -3.79 8.90
CA GLY A 67 12.79 -4.76 8.29
C GLY A 67 12.15 -4.27 7.00
N LEU A 68 11.48 -5.19 6.31
CA LEU A 68 10.89 -4.94 5.00
C LEU A 68 9.39 -5.15 5.01
N ILE A 69 8.66 -4.27 4.34
CA ILE A 69 7.27 -4.50 3.94
C ILE A 69 7.27 -4.91 2.48
N VAL A 70 7.20 -6.21 2.20
CA VAL A 70 7.10 -6.74 0.84
C VAL A 70 5.68 -6.55 0.33
N GLN A 71 5.53 -5.64 -0.62
CA GLN A 71 4.25 -5.37 -1.28
C GLN A 71 4.17 -6.10 -2.62
N GLY A 72 3.34 -7.13 -2.67
CA GLY A 72 3.03 -7.85 -3.91
C GLY A 72 2.14 -7.04 -4.88
N PRO A 73 2.15 -7.38 -6.17
CA PRO A 73 1.49 -6.61 -7.25
C PRO A 73 -0.04 -6.57 -7.14
N ARG A 74 -0.61 -7.42 -6.29
CA ARG A 74 -2.04 -7.53 -6.00
C ARG A 74 -2.51 -6.61 -4.86
N ALA A 75 -1.61 -5.83 -4.24
CA ALA A 75 -1.94 -4.84 -3.23
C ALA A 75 -2.83 -3.71 -3.78
N GLY A 76 -3.71 -3.18 -2.93
CA GLY A 76 -4.56 -2.03 -3.22
C GLY A 76 -3.83 -0.70 -3.01
N GLY A 77 -4.28 0.35 -3.70
CA GLY A 77 -3.65 1.67 -3.62
C GLY A 77 -2.31 1.69 -4.33
N HIS A 78 -1.48 2.68 -4.02
CA HIS A 78 -0.22 2.88 -4.72
C HIS A 78 0.74 1.69 -4.59
N SER A 79 1.39 1.36 -5.70
CA SER A 79 2.59 0.54 -5.67
C SER A 79 3.73 1.32 -5.01
N GLY A 80 4.40 0.69 -4.05
CA GLY A 80 5.55 1.23 -3.34
C GLY A 80 6.86 1.21 -4.13
N THR A 81 6.83 0.74 -5.39
CA THR A 81 8.00 0.66 -6.28
C THR A 81 8.86 1.92 -6.25
N ALA A 82 10.18 1.81 -6.13
CA ALA A 82 11.05 2.99 -6.13
C ALA A 82 11.06 3.68 -7.50
N ASP A 83 10.99 2.89 -8.59
CA ASP A 83 10.87 3.37 -9.95
C ASP A 83 9.40 3.27 -10.42
N PRO A 84 8.66 4.38 -10.55
CA PRO A 84 7.26 4.37 -11.02
C PRO A 84 7.11 4.14 -12.52
N THR A 85 8.20 4.19 -13.31
CA THR A 85 8.19 3.92 -14.76
C THR A 85 8.22 2.42 -15.05
N ARG A 86 8.77 1.62 -14.13
CA ARG A 86 8.90 0.17 -14.32
C ARG A 86 7.55 -0.51 -14.42
N THR A 87 7.48 -1.57 -15.22
CA THR A 87 6.33 -2.46 -15.24
C THR A 87 6.29 -3.26 -13.94
N VAL A 88 5.15 -3.21 -13.24
CA VAL A 88 4.88 -4.06 -12.09
C VAL A 88 4.48 -5.44 -12.63
N GLU A 89 5.34 -6.42 -12.45
CA GLU A 89 5.11 -7.81 -12.86
C GLU A 89 3.96 -8.43 -12.05
N ASP A 90 3.01 -9.09 -12.74
CA ASP A 90 1.98 -9.88 -12.05
C ASP A 90 2.55 -11.24 -11.66
N ARG A 91 2.76 -11.43 -10.35
CA ARG A 91 3.28 -12.64 -9.75
C ARG A 91 2.71 -12.82 -8.34
N ALA A 92 2.83 -14.01 -7.78
CA ALA A 92 2.33 -14.26 -6.43
C ALA A 92 3.18 -13.53 -5.39
N THR A 93 2.53 -12.89 -4.40
CA THR A 93 3.21 -12.20 -3.31
C THR A 93 4.15 -13.15 -2.54
N ALA A 94 3.73 -14.40 -2.31
CA ALA A 94 4.55 -15.42 -1.67
C ALA A 94 5.84 -15.76 -2.45
N GLU A 95 5.82 -15.71 -3.78
CA GLU A 95 7.04 -15.91 -4.58
C GLU A 95 8.01 -14.73 -4.43
N LEU A 96 7.49 -13.50 -4.44
CA LEU A 96 8.31 -12.31 -4.19
C LEU A 96 8.94 -12.34 -2.79
N VAL A 97 8.20 -12.78 -1.77
CA VAL A 97 8.72 -12.96 -0.41
C VAL A 97 9.88 -13.95 -0.39
N ARG A 98 9.73 -15.12 -1.02
CA ARG A 98 10.80 -16.14 -1.09
C ARG A 98 12.04 -15.64 -1.81
N ASP A 99 11.87 -14.95 -2.94
CA ASP A 99 13.00 -14.39 -3.70
C ASP A 99 13.75 -13.33 -2.89
N ILE A 100 13.04 -12.51 -2.10
CA ILE A 100 13.66 -11.50 -1.24
C ILE A 100 14.40 -12.16 -0.08
N LEU A 101 13.79 -13.12 0.62
CA LEU A 101 14.40 -13.81 1.76
C LEU A 101 15.62 -14.67 1.36
N ALA A 102 15.78 -15.00 0.08
CA ALA A 102 17.00 -15.63 -0.43
C ALA A 102 18.20 -14.67 -0.52
N GLU A 103 17.97 -13.36 -0.39
CA GLU A 103 18.93 -12.31 -0.74
C GLU A 103 19.22 -11.34 0.41
N VAL A 104 18.39 -11.32 1.45
CA VAL A 104 18.57 -10.47 2.64
C VAL A 104 18.16 -11.21 3.92
N ASP A 105 18.84 -10.90 5.03
CA ASP A 105 18.57 -11.49 6.36
C ASP A 105 17.61 -10.66 7.23
N LEU A 106 16.90 -9.69 6.63
CA LEU A 106 15.95 -8.82 7.35
C LEU A 106 14.59 -9.50 7.58
N PRO A 107 13.90 -9.20 8.70
CA PRO A 107 12.52 -9.65 8.90
C PRO A 107 11.60 -9.04 7.85
N VAL A 108 10.71 -9.87 7.30
CA VAL A 108 9.75 -9.48 6.25
C VAL A 108 8.32 -9.51 6.79
N ALA A 109 7.62 -8.38 6.71
CA ALA A 109 6.17 -8.33 6.69
C ALA A 109 5.70 -8.31 5.23
N ALA A 110 4.67 -9.06 4.87
CA ALA A 110 4.25 -9.19 3.48
C ALA A 110 2.76 -8.93 3.28
N GLY A 111 2.40 -8.25 2.20
CA GLY A 111 1.01 -7.97 1.85
C GLY A 111 0.80 -7.77 0.36
N GLY A 112 -0.44 -7.95 -0.08
CA GLY A 112 -0.82 -7.79 -1.48
C GLY A 112 -1.71 -8.93 -1.95
N GLY A 113 -2.98 -8.63 -2.20
CA GLY A 113 -3.99 -9.62 -2.59
C GLY A 113 -4.55 -10.44 -1.43
N VAL A 114 -4.26 -10.09 -0.17
CA VAL A 114 -4.83 -10.80 1.00
C VAL A 114 -6.35 -10.71 0.98
N ASP A 115 -6.99 -11.87 0.93
CA ASP A 115 -8.43 -12.05 0.78
C ASP A 115 -9.08 -12.88 1.91
N GLY A 116 -8.26 -13.51 2.75
CA GLY A 116 -8.73 -14.31 3.87
C GLY A 116 -7.59 -15.04 4.58
N GLU A 117 -7.98 -15.88 5.52
CA GLU A 117 -7.06 -16.64 6.37
C GLU A 117 -6.10 -17.51 5.55
N ALA A 118 -6.56 -18.12 4.45
CA ALA A 118 -5.74 -18.94 3.55
C ALA A 118 -4.47 -18.20 3.08
N MET A 119 -4.63 -17.02 2.49
CA MET A 119 -3.53 -16.19 1.99
C MET A 119 -2.60 -15.69 3.11
N VAL A 120 -3.10 -15.52 4.35
CA VAL A 120 -2.24 -15.25 5.50
C VAL A 120 -1.26 -16.41 5.73
N GLY A 121 -1.73 -17.65 5.59
CA GLY A 121 -0.86 -18.84 5.75
C GLY A 121 0.15 -18.97 4.65
N ASP A 122 -0.26 -18.78 3.40
CA ASP A 122 0.67 -18.84 2.26
C ASP A 122 1.83 -17.85 2.43
N LEU A 123 1.57 -16.66 2.99
CA LEU A 123 2.61 -15.66 3.25
C LEU A 123 3.50 -16.02 4.44
N LEU A 124 2.93 -16.55 5.53
CA LEU A 124 3.71 -17.02 6.67
C LEU A 124 4.58 -18.24 6.30
N GLU A 125 4.05 -19.19 5.53
CA GLU A 125 4.77 -20.35 5.00
C GLU A 125 5.86 -19.96 3.99
N ALA A 126 5.67 -18.85 3.27
CA ALA A 126 6.71 -18.27 2.43
C ALA A 126 7.88 -17.65 3.23
N GLY A 127 7.75 -17.54 4.55
CA GLY A 127 8.78 -17.02 5.45
C GLY A 127 8.52 -15.60 5.95
N ALA A 128 7.38 -14.98 5.63
CA ALA A 128 7.04 -13.70 6.22
C ALA A 128 6.85 -13.85 7.74
N SER A 129 7.41 -12.91 8.50
CA SER A 129 7.25 -12.82 9.96
C SER A 129 5.91 -12.18 10.36
N ALA A 130 5.28 -11.44 9.44
CA ALA A 130 3.98 -10.82 9.62
C ALA A 130 3.25 -10.66 8.28
N VAL A 131 1.93 -10.47 8.34
CA VAL A 131 1.11 -10.19 7.15
C VAL A 131 0.52 -8.79 7.25
N VAL A 132 0.67 -8.02 6.17
CA VAL A 132 0.14 -6.66 6.02
C VAL A 132 -1.22 -6.72 5.33
N VAL A 133 -2.26 -6.28 6.04
CA VAL A 133 -3.64 -6.30 5.58
C VAL A 133 -4.15 -4.87 5.42
N GLY A 134 -4.58 -4.53 4.20
CA GLY A 134 -5.14 -3.21 3.88
C GLY A 134 -6.62 -3.30 3.50
N THR A 135 -6.91 -3.80 2.29
CA THR A 135 -8.25 -3.76 1.68
C THR A 135 -9.35 -4.39 2.54
N LEU A 136 -9.06 -5.47 3.28
CA LEU A 136 -10.05 -6.13 4.13
C LEU A 136 -10.53 -5.25 5.30
N LEU A 137 -9.72 -4.27 5.72
CA LEU A 137 -10.05 -3.36 6.79
C LEU A 137 -10.82 -2.12 6.30
N LEU A 138 -10.96 -1.92 4.99
CA LEU A 138 -11.63 -0.72 4.44
C LEU A 138 -13.13 -0.66 4.77
N ARG A 139 -13.74 -1.79 5.16
CA ARG A 139 -15.13 -1.90 5.60
C ARG A 139 -15.28 -2.06 7.12
N SER A 140 -14.20 -1.97 7.90
CA SER A 140 -14.30 -2.08 9.36
C SER A 140 -15.04 -0.89 9.98
N ASP A 141 -15.59 -1.03 11.18
CA ASP A 141 -16.33 0.04 11.86
C ASP A 141 -15.47 1.30 12.09
N GLU A 142 -14.17 1.12 12.32
CA GLU A 142 -13.19 2.16 12.63
C GLU A 142 -12.64 2.86 11.38
N ALA A 143 -12.83 2.28 10.19
CA ALA A 143 -12.22 2.79 8.97
C ALA A 143 -12.79 4.16 8.54
N GLY A 144 -11.93 5.13 8.25
CA GLY A 144 -12.31 6.43 7.68
C GLY A 144 -12.78 6.39 6.22
N THR A 145 -13.00 5.20 5.65
CA THR A 145 -13.42 4.99 4.26
C THR A 145 -14.77 5.64 3.99
N ALA A 146 -14.85 6.44 2.92
CA ALA A 146 -16.10 7.09 2.53
C ALA A 146 -17.22 6.07 2.26
N PRO A 147 -18.49 6.37 2.60
CA PRO A 147 -19.62 5.47 2.36
C PRO A 147 -19.70 4.98 0.90
N THR A 148 -19.47 5.87 -0.06
CA THR A 148 -19.41 5.55 -1.50
C THR A 148 -18.39 4.45 -1.82
N HIS A 149 -17.19 4.54 -1.24
CA HIS A 149 -16.13 3.55 -1.46
C HIS A 149 -16.44 2.23 -0.74
N ARG A 150 -16.99 2.28 0.48
CA ARG A 150 -17.46 1.08 1.18
C ARG A 150 -18.53 0.33 0.36
N ALA A 151 -19.50 1.05 -0.19
CA ALA A 151 -20.53 0.48 -1.05
C ALA A 151 -19.95 -0.11 -2.34
N ALA A 152 -19.00 0.58 -2.98
CA ALA A 152 -18.33 0.09 -4.17
C ALA A 152 -17.59 -1.23 -3.95
N LEU A 153 -16.93 -1.42 -2.80
CA LEU A 153 -16.25 -2.69 -2.44
C LEU A 153 -17.23 -3.88 -2.34
N ALA A 154 -18.50 -3.62 -2.02
CA ALA A 154 -19.54 -4.64 -1.87
C ALA A 154 -20.39 -4.84 -3.15
N SER A 155 -20.27 -3.94 -4.12
CA SER A 155 -21.14 -3.90 -5.30
C SER A 155 -20.64 -4.84 -6.39
N ASP A 156 -21.57 -5.55 -7.03
CA ASP A 156 -21.29 -6.38 -8.21
C ASP A 156 -21.00 -5.57 -9.48
N GLU A 157 -21.24 -4.26 -9.44
CA GLU A 157 -20.89 -3.33 -10.51
C GLU A 157 -19.36 -3.27 -10.76
N PHE A 158 -18.58 -3.33 -9.68
CA PHE A 158 -17.12 -3.26 -9.75
C PHE A 158 -16.54 -4.67 -9.68
N ALA A 159 -16.44 -5.33 -10.83
CA ALA A 159 -16.00 -6.72 -10.92
C ALA A 159 -14.47 -6.89 -10.74
N ASP A 160 -13.69 -5.91 -11.17
CA ASP A 160 -12.23 -6.04 -11.30
C ASP A 160 -11.46 -4.89 -10.64
N THR A 161 -10.16 -5.14 -10.41
CA THR A 161 -9.19 -4.11 -10.07
C THR A 161 -8.07 -4.08 -11.10
N GLN A 162 -7.48 -2.90 -11.34
CA GLN A 162 -6.29 -2.76 -12.16
C GLN A 162 -5.31 -1.76 -11.56
N LEU A 163 -4.03 -1.88 -11.92
CA LEU A 163 -3.07 -0.81 -11.74
C LEU A 163 -3.40 0.32 -12.73
N THR A 164 -3.41 1.55 -12.24
CA THR A 164 -3.64 2.75 -13.05
C THR A 164 -2.77 3.89 -12.58
N ARG A 165 -2.41 4.80 -13.50
CA ARG A 165 -1.80 6.10 -13.17
C ARG A 165 -2.81 7.25 -13.21
N ALA A 166 -4.05 7.00 -13.64
CA ALA A 166 -5.03 8.03 -14.01
C ALA A 166 -5.29 9.06 -12.90
N PHE A 167 -5.35 8.61 -11.63
CA PHE A 167 -5.66 9.51 -10.52
C PHE A 167 -4.47 10.31 -10.01
N THR A 168 -3.25 9.78 -10.08
CA THR A 168 -2.13 10.35 -9.31
C THR A 168 -0.83 10.50 -10.06
N GLY A 169 -0.72 9.91 -11.26
CA GLY A 169 0.53 9.87 -12.02
C GLY A 169 1.49 8.77 -11.55
N ARG A 170 1.16 8.01 -10.50
CA ARG A 170 1.93 6.84 -10.04
C ARG A 170 1.06 5.58 -10.09
N PRO A 171 1.63 4.39 -10.39
CA PRO A 171 0.86 3.14 -10.38
C PRO A 171 0.13 2.94 -9.05
N ALA A 172 -1.19 2.81 -9.10
CA ALA A 172 -2.03 2.50 -7.96
C ALA A 172 -3.17 1.57 -8.37
N ARG A 173 -3.47 0.55 -7.55
CA ARG A 173 -4.53 -0.41 -7.82
C ARG A 173 -5.88 0.09 -7.30
N ALA A 174 -6.84 0.21 -8.21
CA ALA A 174 -8.21 0.62 -7.93
C ALA A 174 -9.23 -0.39 -8.49
N LEU A 175 -10.44 -0.39 -7.95
CA LEU A 175 -11.61 -0.89 -8.65
C LEU A 175 -11.75 -0.17 -10.01
N VAL A 176 -12.07 -0.92 -11.06
CA VAL A 176 -12.23 -0.37 -12.41
C VAL A 176 -13.54 0.41 -12.51
N ASN A 177 -13.45 1.73 -12.52
CA ASN A 177 -14.59 2.64 -12.72
C ASN A 177 -14.45 3.47 -14.01
N ASP A 178 -15.40 4.39 -14.26
CA ASP A 178 -15.39 5.13 -15.54
C ASP A 178 -14.20 6.08 -15.66
N PHE A 179 -13.74 6.66 -14.55
CA PHE A 179 -12.54 7.48 -14.56
C PHE A 179 -11.31 6.66 -14.98
N VAL A 180 -11.14 5.46 -14.42
CA VAL A 180 -10.08 4.53 -14.82
C VAL A 180 -10.20 4.18 -16.30
N ARG A 181 -11.37 3.70 -16.75
CA ARG A 181 -11.60 3.30 -18.15
C ARG A 181 -11.30 4.43 -19.14
N LYS A 182 -11.63 5.67 -18.77
CA LYS A 182 -11.47 6.84 -19.64
C LYS A 182 -10.04 7.36 -19.68
N PHE A 183 -9.37 7.42 -18.54
CA PHE A 183 -8.12 8.18 -18.41
C PHE A 183 -6.87 7.30 -18.30
N ASP A 184 -6.98 6.03 -17.94
CA ASP A 184 -5.84 5.13 -17.89
C ASP A 184 -5.08 5.01 -19.23
N PRO A 185 -5.74 4.93 -20.41
CA PRO A 185 -5.05 4.84 -21.69
C PRO A 185 -4.19 6.06 -22.05
N VAL A 186 -4.41 7.20 -21.39
CA VAL A 186 -3.68 8.46 -21.61
C VAL A 186 -2.96 8.93 -20.35
N ALA A 187 -2.88 8.09 -19.31
CA ALA A 187 -2.25 8.44 -18.06
C ALA A 187 -0.73 8.53 -18.23
N VAL A 188 -0.13 9.52 -17.58
CA VAL A 188 1.32 9.78 -17.63
C VAL A 188 1.96 9.50 -16.27
N ASP A 189 3.26 9.26 -16.28
CA ASP A 189 4.05 9.23 -15.05
C ASP A 189 4.41 10.67 -14.63
N ALA A 190 3.72 11.17 -13.61
CA ALA A 190 3.86 12.56 -13.15
C ALA A 190 3.27 12.73 -11.74
N TYR A 191 3.73 11.94 -10.78
CA TYR A 191 3.39 12.11 -9.36
C TYR A 191 4.32 13.13 -8.69
N PRO A 192 3.82 14.06 -7.83
CA PRO A 192 2.42 14.24 -7.44
C PRO A 192 1.63 15.22 -8.31
N ALA A 193 2.16 15.72 -9.42
CA ALA A 193 1.48 16.71 -10.27
C ALA A 193 0.07 16.27 -10.72
N VAL A 194 -0.09 15.02 -11.15
CA VAL A 194 -1.41 14.46 -11.50
C VAL A 194 -2.28 14.25 -10.26
N HIS A 195 -1.69 13.91 -9.10
CA HIS A 195 -2.43 13.85 -7.83
C HIS A 195 -3.09 15.21 -7.53
N HIS A 196 -2.34 16.30 -7.63
CA HIS A 196 -2.86 17.65 -7.43
C HIS A 196 -3.88 18.04 -8.50
N LEU A 197 -3.59 17.74 -9.77
CA LEU A 197 -4.50 17.98 -10.88
C LEU A 197 -5.87 17.34 -10.68
N THR A 198 -5.92 16.10 -10.19
CA THR A 198 -7.18 15.37 -10.04
C THR A 198 -7.91 15.65 -8.73
N LYS A 199 -7.28 16.37 -7.79
CA LYS A 199 -7.80 16.57 -6.42
C LYS A 199 -9.22 17.12 -6.40
N GLU A 200 -9.47 18.18 -7.17
CA GLU A 200 -10.79 18.83 -7.22
C GLU A 200 -11.86 17.95 -7.88
N PHE A 201 -11.51 17.16 -8.90
CA PHE A 201 -12.44 16.20 -9.50
C PHE A 201 -12.83 15.11 -8.50
N ARG A 202 -11.86 14.57 -7.76
CA ARG A 202 -12.09 13.56 -6.72
C ARG A 202 -12.92 14.12 -5.56
N ALA A 203 -12.67 15.37 -5.17
CA ALA A 203 -13.46 16.06 -4.15
C ALA A 203 -14.91 16.29 -4.59
N ALA A 204 -15.13 16.70 -5.85
CA ALA A 204 -16.46 16.84 -6.42
C ALA A 204 -17.20 15.51 -6.49
N ALA A 205 -16.55 14.43 -6.94
CA ALA A 205 -17.12 13.08 -6.96
C ALA A 205 -17.52 12.60 -5.56
N LYS A 206 -16.64 12.82 -4.55
CA LYS A 206 -16.95 12.52 -3.14
C LYS A 206 -18.20 13.27 -2.65
N LYS A 207 -18.32 14.56 -2.99
CA LYS A 207 -19.47 15.39 -2.60
C LYS A 207 -20.76 14.95 -3.29
N ALA A 208 -20.66 14.42 -4.50
CA ALA A 208 -21.78 13.92 -5.29
C ALA A 208 -22.15 12.46 -4.98
N ASP A 209 -21.43 11.78 -4.08
CA ASP A 209 -21.55 10.34 -3.82
C ASP A 209 -21.38 9.50 -5.10
N ASP A 210 -20.48 9.94 -6.00
CA ASP A 210 -20.23 9.31 -7.30
C ASP A 210 -19.03 8.34 -7.22
N PRO A 211 -19.26 7.01 -7.27
CA PRO A 211 -18.17 6.04 -7.25
C PRO A 211 -17.33 6.07 -8.54
N HIS A 212 -17.85 6.60 -9.66
CA HIS A 212 -17.16 6.60 -10.95
C HIS A 212 -16.08 7.67 -11.06
N GLY A 213 -16.13 8.72 -10.24
CA GLY A 213 -15.10 9.76 -10.15
C GLY A 213 -14.13 9.59 -8.97
N LEU A 214 -14.31 8.57 -8.13
CA LEU A 214 -13.49 8.32 -6.95
C LEU A 214 -12.29 7.40 -7.23
N HIS A 215 -11.23 7.58 -6.45
CA HIS A 215 -10.07 6.71 -6.45
C HIS A 215 -10.34 5.51 -5.53
N LEU A 216 -11.10 4.55 -6.03
CA LEU A 216 -11.57 3.38 -5.28
C LEU A 216 -10.43 2.37 -5.05
N TRP A 217 -9.46 2.71 -4.21
CA TRP A 217 -8.29 1.88 -3.91
C TRP A 217 -8.66 0.52 -3.30
N ALA A 218 -8.30 -0.55 -3.99
CA ALA A 218 -8.64 -1.91 -3.58
C ALA A 218 -7.63 -2.91 -4.15
N GLY A 219 -7.18 -3.86 -3.33
CA GLY A 219 -6.38 -5.00 -3.78
C GLY A 219 -7.24 -6.04 -4.46
N THR A 220 -6.64 -7.07 -5.06
CA THR A 220 -7.43 -8.12 -5.74
C THR A 220 -8.30 -8.94 -4.78
N GLY A 221 -7.96 -8.98 -3.49
CA GLY A 221 -8.73 -9.64 -2.43
C GLY A 221 -9.94 -8.85 -1.92
N TYR A 222 -10.35 -7.78 -2.60
CA TYR A 222 -11.37 -6.85 -2.09
C TYR A 222 -12.72 -7.48 -1.76
N ARG A 223 -13.08 -8.60 -2.41
CA ARG A 223 -14.31 -9.35 -2.12
C ARG A 223 -14.32 -10.00 -0.74
N GLY A 224 -13.15 -10.16 -0.10
CA GLY A 224 -13.06 -10.58 1.29
C GLY A 224 -13.39 -9.47 2.30
N ALA A 225 -13.49 -8.19 1.87
CA ALA A 225 -13.80 -7.08 2.77
C ALA A 225 -15.26 -7.16 3.23
N ARG A 226 -15.44 -7.16 4.56
CA ARG A 226 -16.75 -7.27 5.22
C ARG A 226 -16.90 -6.22 6.30
N ASP A 227 -18.14 -5.94 6.67
CA ASP A 227 -18.45 -5.06 7.79
C ASP A 227 -18.18 -5.77 9.14
N GLY A 228 -17.86 -5.00 10.17
CA GLY A 228 -17.52 -5.48 11.52
C GLY A 228 -16.32 -4.73 12.11
N SER A 229 -15.99 -4.98 13.38
CA SER A 229 -14.85 -4.33 14.01
C SER A 229 -13.53 -4.79 13.39
N ALA A 230 -12.55 -3.89 13.33
CA ALA A 230 -11.20 -4.23 12.88
C ALA A 230 -10.61 -5.37 13.73
N GLU A 231 -10.91 -5.37 15.04
CA GLU A 231 -10.52 -6.44 15.96
C GLU A 231 -11.02 -7.82 15.49
N THR A 232 -12.32 -7.95 15.19
CA THR A 232 -12.89 -9.21 14.72
C THR A 232 -12.32 -9.60 13.36
N ILE A 233 -12.17 -8.65 12.44
CA ILE A 233 -11.59 -8.93 11.12
C ILE A 233 -10.17 -9.48 11.24
N VAL A 234 -9.31 -8.85 12.04
CA VAL A 234 -7.93 -9.28 12.26
C VAL A 234 -7.86 -10.61 13.00
N LYS A 235 -8.69 -10.83 14.03
CA LYS A 235 -8.76 -12.10 14.76
C LYS A 235 -9.13 -13.26 13.84
N ASP A 236 -10.14 -13.08 12.99
CA ASP A 236 -10.59 -14.14 12.08
C ASP A 236 -9.52 -14.46 11.02
N LEU A 237 -8.73 -13.48 10.59
CA LEU A 237 -7.59 -13.71 9.68
C LEU A 237 -6.44 -14.49 10.34
N GLY A 238 -6.26 -14.31 11.65
CA GLY A 238 -5.17 -14.88 12.43
C GLY A 238 -5.52 -16.14 13.21
N SER A 239 -6.78 -16.57 13.22
CA SER A 239 -7.32 -17.50 14.24
C SER A 239 -6.58 -18.84 14.29
N ARG A 240 -6.21 -19.42 13.14
CA ARG A 240 -5.42 -20.66 13.08
C ARG A 240 -3.94 -20.52 13.44
N PHE A 241 -3.43 -19.30 13.61
CA PHE A 241 -2.02 -19.01 13.91
C PHE A 241 -1.80 -18.49 15.34
N ALA A 242 -2.88 -18.34 16.12
CA ALA A 242 -2.77 -18.00 17.51
C ALA A 242 -1.93 -19.07 18.22
N ARG A 243 -0.83 -18.64 18.85
CA ARG A 243 -0.05 -19.52 19.72
C ARG A 243 -0.89 -19.77 20.98
N GLU A 244 -0.94 -21.04 21.41
CA GLU A 244 -1.50 -21.45 22.72
C GLU A 244 -0.77 -20.76 23.88
#